data_AF-A0A7V4HVL9-F1
#
_entry.id   AF-A0A7V4HVL9-F1
#
_cell.length_a   1.000
_cell.length_b   1.000
_cell.length_c   1.000
_cell.angle_alpha   90.00
_cell.angle_beta   90.00
_cell.angle_gamma   90.00
#
_symmetry.space_group_name_H-M   'P 1'
#
loop_
_entity.id
_entity.type
_entity.pdbx_description
1 polymer ?
#
loop_
_entity_poly.entity_id
_entity_poly.type
_entity_poly.pdbx_seq_one_letter_code
_entity_poly.pdbx_strand_id
1 'polypeptide(L)'
;MANRPASSKNDRAAVLRAGRSAGDPSLEVDYGGRRVRVELRSGGELLGSGDWTCQVRRNGRLARLSTRWQQVLRVCDEEADYLELSSEWSQGITVERHLFLAPRDRILLVADAVLASGPTELEYRSRWRLGPGVVFRGAEESREGFLVARRRRALVLPLALPEWRAAAGAGSLAQVDGALQLIQTVRGRTLFAPLFFDLAPSRFAHALTWRRLTVAERLRAVADDAAVGFRVQIGALQWLIYRSLAPKANRTLLGHNLSSETLVARFRRDGEVEALLEVE
;
A
#
# COMPACT_ATOMS: atom_id res chain seq x y z
N MET A 1 26.87 11.10 -8.44
CA MET A 1 25.69 11.19 -7.56
C MET A 1 25.29 12.65 -7.48
N ALA A 2 24.18 13.05 -8.10
CA ALA A 2 23.65 14.42 -7.97
C ALA A 2 22.42 14.33 -7.06
N ASN A 3 22.44 15.10 -5.97
CA ASN A 3 21.36 15.21 -4.98
C ASN A 3 19.99 15.31 -5.66
N ARG A 4 19.05 14.42 -5.31
CA ARG A 4 17.63 14.66 -5.56
C ARG A 4 17.25 15.94 -4.79
N PRO A 5 16.61 16.94 -5.40
CA PRO A 5 16.12 18.08 -4.63
C PRO A 5 15.11 17.58 -3.60
N ALA A 6 15.30 17.94 -2.33
CA ALA A 6 14.33 17.66 -1.29
C ALA A 6 13.02 18.39 -1.64
N SER A 7 11.92 17.64 -1.77
CA SER A 7 10.60 18.23 -2.00
C SER A 7 10.18 19.08 -0.80
N SER A 8 9.65 20.28 -1.03
CA SER A 8 9.14 21.12 0.06
C SER A 8 7.78 20.59 0.56
N LYS A 9 7.37 20.94 1.79
CA LYS A 9 5.99 20.66 2.27
C LYS A 9 4.91 21.37 1.44
N ASN A 10 5.29 22.33 0.59
CA ASN A 10 4.38 23.05 -0.31
C ASN A 10 4.27 22.41 -1.70
N ASP A 11 5.04 21.35 -1.97
CA ASP A 11 4.97 20.65 -3.24
C ASP A 11 3.57 20.05 -3.39
N ARG A 12 3.05 20.16 -4.61
CA ARG A 12 1.70 19.69 -4.97
C ARG A 12 1.72 18.45 -5.83
N ALA A 13 2.92 17.97 -6.15
CA ALA A 13 3.15 16.76 -6.89
C ALA A 13 4.47 16.11 -6.46
N ALA A 14 4.53 14.80 -6.61
CA ALA A 14 5.71 14.00 -6.34
C ALA A 14 5.87 12.95 -7.43
N VAL A 15 7.10 12.51 -7.61
CA VAL A 15 7.41 11.43 -8.53
C VAL A 15 8.31 10.45 -7.81
N LEU A 16 7.84 9.22 -7.66
CA LEU A 16 8.56 8.09 -7.12
C LEU A 16 9.15 7.31 -8.29
N ARG A 17 10.47 7.09 -8.33
CA ARG A 17 11.12 6.37 -9.46
C ARG A 17 12.14 5.35 -9.04
N ALA A 18 12.10 4.19 -9.71
CA ALA A 18 13.09 3.12 -9.56
C ALA A 18 14.38 3.38 -10.37
N GLY A 19 14.32 4.27 -11.36
CA GLY A 19 15.45 4.66 -12.19
C GLY A 19 15.10 5.79 -13.15
N ARG A 20 15.94 6.03 -14.15
CA ARG A 20 15.78 7.12 -15.13
C ARG A 20 15.43 6.62 -16.53
N SER A 21 15.53 5.32 -16.78
CA SER A 21 15.19 4.76 -18.09
C SER A 21 13.66 4.72 -18.26
N ALA A 22 13.18 4.89 -19.49
CA ALA A 22 11.74 4.87 -19.78
C ALA A 22 11.04 3.54 -19.43
N GLY A 23 11.80 2.46 -19.27
CA GLY A 23 11.31 1.16 -18.82
C GLY A 23 11.27 0.97 -17.30
N ASP A 24 11.91 1.85 -16.53
CA ASP A 24 11.94 1.72 -15.08
C ASP A 24 10.57 2.06 -14.48
N PRO A 25 10.18 1.36 -13.40
CA PRO A 25 8.99 1.72 -12.65
C PRO A 25 8.98 3.17 -12.16
N SER A 26 7.84 3.84 -12.32
CA SER A 26 7.60 5.16 -11.74
C SER A 26 6.15 5.32 -11.33
N LEU A 27 5.92 6.04 -10.23
CA LEU A 27 4.62 6.52 -9.81
C LEU A 27 4.65 8.04 -9.70
N GLU A 28 3.92 8.72 -10.59
CA GLU A 28 3.71 10.16 -10.49
C GLU A 28 2.43 10.40 -9.70
N VAL A 29 2.45 11.39 -8.81
CA VAL A 29 1.37 11.69 -7.87
C VAL A 29 1.12 13.19 -7.89
N ASP A 30 -0.07 13.61 -8.30
CA ASP A 30 -0.56 14.98 -8.13
C ASP A 30 -1.57 14.99 -6.97
N TYR A 31 -1.26 15.77 -5.95
CA TYR A 31 -2.08 15.95 -4.74
C TYR A 31 -2.32 17.43 -4.44
N GLY A 32 -2.24 18.30 -5.46
CA GLY A 32 -2.41 19.75 -5.32
C GLY A 32 -3.83 20.21 -4.99
N GLY A 33 -4.80 19.29 -5.03
CA GLY A 33 -6.22 19.58 -4.83
C GLY A 33 -6.92 18.62 -3.87
N ARG A 34 -8.24 18.46 -4.07
CA ARG A 34 -9.09 17.54 -3.29
C ARG A 34 -9.05 16.09 -3.81
N ARG A 35 -8.47 15.90 -5.00
CA ARG A 35 -8.27 14.58 -5.61
C ARG A 35 -6.79 14.30 -5.68
N VAL A 36 -6.43 13.04 -5.50
CA VAL A 36 -5.08 12.55 -5.78
C VAL A 36 -5.13 11.87 -7.14
N ARG A 37 -4.34 12.35 -8.09
CA ARG A 37 -4.16 11.71 -9.39
C ARG A 37 -2.85 10.96 -9.38
N VAL A 38 -2.86 9.75 -9.91
CA VAL A 38 -1.68 8.90 -9.98
C VAL A 38 -1.46 8.40 -11.39
N GLU A 39 -0.19 8.25 -11.75
CA GLU A 39 0.23 7.61 -12.99
C GLU A 39 1.32 6.58 -12.70
N LEU A 40 0.99 5.30 -12.88
CA LEU A 40 1.93 4.19 -12.73
C LEU A 40 2.42 3.74 -14.10
N ARG A 41 3.73 3.78 -14.28
CA ARG A 41 4.43 3.21 -15.44
C ARG A 41 5.36 2.10 -15.02
N SER A 42 5.46 1.08 -15.85
CA SER A 42 6.47 0.01 -15.70
C SER A 42 6.70 -0.68 -17.04
N GLY A 43 7.96 -0.96 -17.37
CA GLY A 43 8.32 -1.65 -18.61
C GLY A 43 7.82 -0.93 -19.88
N GLY A 44 7.84 0.41 -19.87
CA GLY A 44 7.39 1.27 -20.96
C GLY A 44 5.87 1.37 -21.14
N GLU A 45 5.08 0.67 -20.33
CA GLU A 45 3.62 0.68 -20.41
C GLU A 45 3.01 1.58 -19.32
N LEU A 46 1.92 2.27 -19.67
CA LEU A 46 1.09 3.02 -18.72
C LEU A 46 0.09 2.06 -18.06
N LEU A 47 0.36 1.64 -16.82
CA LEU A 47 -0.43 0.62 -16.14
C LEU A 47 -1.74 1.17 -15.55
N GLY A 48 -1.71 2.42 -15.09
CA GLY A 48 -2.84 3.11 -14.52
C GLY A 48 -2.63 4.62 -14.56
N SER A 49 -3.68 5.37 -14.84
CA SER A 49 -3.63 6.84 -14.88
C SER A 49 -4.98 7.45 -14.50
N GLY A 50 -4.95 8.49 -13.68
CA GLY A 50 -6.12 9.28 -13.30
C GLY A 50 -6.35 9.31 -11.79
N ASP A 51 -7.58 9.60 -11.39
CA ASP A 51 -7.91 9.81 -9.98
C ASP A 51 -7.84 8.49 -9.20
N TRP A 52 -7.01 8.43 -8.16
CA TRP A 52 -7.08 7.39 -7.14
C TRP A 52 -8.10 7.82 -6.08
N THR A 53 -9.31 7.30 -6.23
CA THR A 53 -10.44 7.64 -5.36
C THR A 53 -10.61 6.61 -4.25
N CYS A 54 -11.01 7.05 -3.06
CA CYS A 54 -11.52 6.19 -2.02
C CYS A 54 -12.92 6.65 -1.57
N GLN A 55 -13.72 5.69 -1.09
CA GLN A 55 -14.99 5.90 -0.41
C GLN A 55 -14.91 5.19 0.94
N VAL A 56 -15.31 5.89 1.99
CA VAL A 56 -15.34 5.35 3.35
C VAL A 56 -16.76 5.48 3.88
N ARG A 57 -17.33 4.41 4.42
CA ARG A 57 -18.58 4.45 5.20
C ARG A 57 -18.29 4.11 6.65
N ARG A 58 -18.87 4.88 7.57
CA ARG A 58 -18.85 4.64 9.01
C ARG A 58 -20.25 4.26 9.46
N ASN A 59 -20.45 3.04 9.95
CA ASN A 59 -21.77 2.50 10.33
C ASN A 59 -22.80 2.70 9.20
N GLY A 60 -22.43 2.33 7.97
CA GLY A 60 -23.26 2.49 6.76
C GLY A 60 -23.40 3.92 6.21
N ARG A 61 -22.96 4.96 6.92
CA ARG A 61 -23.04 6.36 6.47
C ARG A 61 -21.78 6.77 5.70
N LEU A 62 -21.94 7.31 4.49
CA LEU A 62 -20.84 7.76 3.64
C LEU A 62 -20.13 8.97 4.26
N ALA A 63 -18.83 8.86 4.50
CA ALA A 63 -17.99 9.98 4.90
C ALA A 63 -17.65 10.85 3.68
N ARG A 64 -17.64 12.17 3.89
CA ARG A 64 -17.27 13.17 2.89
C ARG A 64 -15.93 13.79 3.24
N LEU A 65 -15.08 13.98 2.25
CA LEU A 65 -13.82 14.70 2.37
C LEU A 65 -14.09 16.11 2.94
N SER A 66 -13.39 16.49 4.00
CA SER A 66 -13.50 17.81 4.65
C SER A 66 -12.37 18.73 4.21
N THR A 67 -11.12 18.23 4.20
CA THR A 67 -9.93 19.00 3.83
C THR A 67 -9.36 18.58 2.48
N ARG A 68 -8.39 19.33 1.95
CA ARG A 68 -7.58 18.87 0.81
C ARG A 68 -6.57 17.84 1.29
N TRP A 69 -5.99 17.08 0.37
CA TRP A 69 -4.84 16.24 0.70
C TRP A 69 -3.63 17.13 1.01
N GLN A 70 -2.88 16.74 2.03
CA GLN A 70 -1.68 17.43 2.47
C GLN A 70 -0.55 16.42 2.61
N GLN A 71 0.66 16.80 2.20
CA GLN A 71 1.85 16.00 2.46
C GLN A 71 2.17 16.02 3.97
N VAL A 72 2.26 14.85 4.56
CA VAL A 72 2.69 14.63 5.94
C VAL A 72 4.20 14.42 5.97
N LEU A 73 4.67 13.47 5.16
CA LEU A 73 6.06 13.03 5.12
C LEU A 73 6.51 12.72 3.69
N ARG A 74 7.78 13.03 3.41
CA ARG A 74 8.49 12.54 2.23
C ARG A 74 9.82 11.96 2.69
N VAL A 75 10.13 10.75 2.25
CA VAL A 75 11.46 10.14 2.34
C VAL A 75 11.92 9.82 0.93
N CYS A 76 13.19 10.09 0.63
CA CYS A 76 13.74 9.85 -0.71
C CYS A 76 15.25 9.63 -0.61
N ASP A 77 15.66 8.37 -0.61
CA ASP A 77 17.05 7.93 -0.54
C ASP A 77 17.33 6.81 -1.55
N GLU A 78 18.38 6.01 -1.31
CA GLU A 78 18.80 4.93 -2.20
C GLU A 78 17.93 3.67 -2.11
N GLU A 79 17.31 3.41 -0.95
CA GLU A 79 16.51 2.21 -0.69
C GLU A 79 15.01 2.51 -0.85
N ALA A 80 14.57 3.75 -0.62
CA ALA A 80 13.17 4.13 -0.66
C ALA A 80 12.87 5.48 -1.33
N ASP A 81 11.72 5.53 -2.00
CA ASP A 81 11.02 6.76 -2.35
C ASP A 81 9.60 6.66 -1.78
N TYR A 82 9.29 7.46 -0.78
CA TYR A 82 8.08 7.36 0.02
C TYR A 82 7.40 8.70 0.18
N LEU A 83 6.09 8.73 -0.04
CA LEU A 83 5.22 9.87 0.19
C LEU A 83 4.04 9.44 1.08
N GLU A 84 3.81 10.23 2.12
CA GLU A 84 2.63 10.11 2.97
C GLU A 84 1.76 11.36 2.82
N LEU A 85 0.48 11.15 2.51
CA LEU A 85 -0.52 12.20 2.44
C LEU A 85 -1.58 11.98 3.51
N SER A 86 -2.22 13.04 3.99
CA SER A 86 -3.36 12.93 4.90
C SER A 86 -4.48 13.87 4.50
N SER A 87 -5.70 13.49 4.85
CA SER A 87 -6.88 14.34 4.76
C SER A 87 -7.91 13.97 5.82
N GLU A 88 -8.66 14.97 6.26
CA GLU A 88 -9.76 14.82 7.22
C GLU A 88 -11.08 14.66 6.47
N TRP A 89 -11.94 13.85 7.04
CA TRP A 89 -13.26 13.51 6.51
C TRP A 89 -14.30 13.71 7.60
N SER A 90 -15.55 13.92 7.18
CA SER A 90 -16.69 13.96 8.09
C SER A 90 -16.79 12.69 8.94
N GLN A 91 -17.55 12.75 10.03
CA GLN A 91 -17.71 11.63 10.97
C GLN A 91 -16.42 11.28 11.73
N GLY A 92 -15.51 12.25 11.91
CA GLY A 92 -14.27 12.07 12.69
C GLY A 92 -13.37 10.98 12.11
N ILE A 93 -13.26 10.95 10.77
CA ILE A 93 -12.37 10.05 10.05
C ILE A 93 -11.18 10.86 9.53
N THR A 94 -9.98 10.31 9.68
CA THR A 94 -8.79 10.73 8.95
C THR A 94 -8.41 9.62 7.97
N VAL A 95 -8.03 9.99 6.76
CA VAL A 95 -7.46 9.04 5.79
C VAL A 95 -6.04 9.44 5.50
N GLU A 96 -5.12 8.52 5.77
CA GLU A 96 -3.71 8.63 5.41
C GLU A 96 -3.44 7.76 4.20
N ARG A 97 -2.67 8.26 3.24
CA ARG A 97 -2.33 7.58 2.01
C ARG A 97 -0.82 7.41 1.94
N HIS A 98 -0.41 6.16 1.87
CA HIS A 98 0.99 5.73 1.84
C HIS A 98 1.33 5.33 0.42
N LEU A 99 2.37 5.95 -0.16
CA LEU A 99 2.93 5.56 -1.45
C LEU A 99 4.42 5.31 -1.27
N PHE A 100 4.85 4.06 -1.41
CA PHE A 100 6.22 3.63 -1.22
C PHE A 100 6.70 2.89 -2.47
N LEU A 101 7.87 3.27 -2.99
CA LEU A 101 8.57 2.56 -4.05
C LEU A 101 9.97 2.23 -3.57
N ALA A 102 10.35 0.96 -3.61
CA ALA A 102 11.74 0.53 -3.40
C ALA A 102 12.44 0.41 -4.77
N PRO A 103 13.38 1.32 -5.12
CA PRO A 103 13.99 1.33 -6.45
C PRO A 103 14.70 0.03 -6.81
N ARG A 104 15.51 -0.49 -5.89
CA ARG A 104 16.33 -1.70 -6.09
C ARG A 104 15.47 -2.95 -6.16
N ASP A 105 14.51 -3.06 -5.26
CA ASP A 105 13.62 -4.22 -5.17
C ASP A 105 12.54 -4.21 -6.26
N ARG A 106 12.23 -3.04 -6.86
CA ARG A 106 11.15 -2.85 -7.84
C ARG A 106 9.78 -3.27 -7.28
N ILE A 107 9.54 -2.92 -6.02
CA ILE A 107 8.26 -3.12 -5.36
C ILE A 107 7.59 -1.76 -5.11
N LEU A 108 6.28 -1.68 -5.35
CA LEU A 108 5.47 -0.53 -5.02
C LEU A 108 4.43 -0.97 -3.98
N LEU A 109 4.37 -0.28 -2.85
CA LEU A 109 3.32 -0.44 -1.85
C LEU A 109 2.48 0.85 -1.88
N VAL A 110 1.18 0.69 -2.12
CA VAL A 110 0.21 1.78 -1.97
C VAL A 110 -0.85 1.35 -0.96
N ALA A 111 -1.20 2.23 -0.03
CA ALA A 111 -2.19 1.92 0.99
C ALA A 111 -2.98 3.17 1.39
N ASP A 112 -4.22 2.98 1.80
CA ASP A 112 -4.93 3.95 2.63
C ASP A 112 -5.06 3.38 4.06
N ALA A 113 -4.72 4.17 5.07
CA ALA A 113 -5.08 3.95 6.46
C ALA A 113 -6.29 4.83 6.79
N VAL A 114 -7.39 4.22 7.23
CA VAL A 114 -8.61 4.91 7.65
C VAL A 114 -8.65 4.89 9.17
N LEU A 115 -8.56 6.06 9.79
CA LEU A 115 -8.52 6.23 11.24
C LEU A 115 -9.83 6.86 11.71
N ALA A 116 -10.62 6.15 12.53
CA ALA A 116 -11.84 6.69 13.12
C ALA A 116 -11.63 7.10 14.58
N SER A 117 -12.32 8.16 15.01
CA SER A 117 -12.26 8.67 16.38
C SER A 117 -12.71 7.67 17.48
N GLY A 118 -13.38 6.57 17.12
CA GLY A 118 -13.84 5.54 18.05
C GLY A 118 -14.23 4.23 17.35
N PRO A 119 -14.51 3.16 18.12
CA PRO A 119 -14.89 1.85 17.57
C PRO A 119 -16.14 1.96 16.70
N THR A 120 -16.13 1.30 15.56
CA THR A 120 -17.13 1.47 14.52
C THR A 120 -17.07 0.32 13.51
N GLU A 121 -18.08 0.22 12.64
CA GLU A 121 -17.96 -0.52 11.39
C GLU A 121 -17.45 0.41 10.29
N LEU A 122 -16.36 0.02 9.63
CA LEU A 122 -15.78 0.73 8.49
C LEU A 122 -15.93 -0.11 7.23
N GLU A 123 -16.50 0.50 6.19
CA GLU A 123 -16.42 -0.02 4.82
C GLU A 123 -15.53 0.91 4.01
N TYR A 124 -14.52 0.33 3.36
CA TYR A 124 -13.59 1.02 2.50
C TYR A 124 -13.69 0.49 1.08
N ARG A 125 -13.69 1.40 0.11
CA ARG A 125 -13.58 1.09 -1.31
C ARG A 125 -12.60 2.04 -1.95
N SER A 126 -11.52 1.50 -2.53
CA SER A 126 -10.61 2.24 -3.38
C SER A 126 -10.80 1.85 -4.84
N ARG A 127 -10.65 2.83 -5.74
CA ARG A 127 -10.63 2.65 -7.19
C ARG A 127 -9.47 3.40 -7.80
N TRP A 128 -8.73 2.70 -8.65
CA TRP A 128 -7.66 3.24 -9.48
C TRP A 128 -7.90 2.84 -10.93
N ARG A 129 -8.11 3.83 -11.81
CA ARG A 129 -8.26 3.61 -13.26
C ARG A 129 -7.04 2.94 -13.87
N LEU A 130 -7.26 1.83 -14.58
CA LEU A 130 -6.23 1.15 -15.35
C LEU A 130 -5.96 1.91 -16.65
N GLY A 131 -4.74 1.79 -17.16
CA GLY A 131 -4.33 2.39 -18.41
C GLY A 131 -5.09 1.79 -19.61
N PRO A 132 -5.15 2.51 -20.75
CA PRO A 132 -5.79 1.98 -21.96
C PRO A 132 -5.21 0.62 -22.35
N GLY A 133 -6.08 -0.38 -22.55
CA GLY A 133 -5.69 -1.75 -22.91
C GLY A 133 -5.07 -2.57 -21.77
N VAL A 134 -5.00 -2.03 -20.55
CA VAL A 134 -4.55 -2.76 -19.35
C VAL A 134 -5.75 -3.42 -18.68
N VAL A 135 -5.61 -4.71 -18.38
CA VAL A 135 -6.61 -5.48 -17.64
C VAL A 135 -5.99 -6.10 -16.39
N PHE A 136 -6.79 -6.24 -15.34
CA PHE A 136 -6.42 -7.03 -14.16
C PHE A 136 -6.95 -8.45 -14.31
N ARG A 137 -6.05 -9.43 -14.30
CA ARG A 137 -6.36 -10.86 -14.32
C ARG A 137 -6.09 -11.45 -12.96
N GLY A 138 -7.14 -11.62 -12.16
CA GLY A 138 -7.07 -12.27 -10.85
C GLY A 138 -6.86 -13.78 -10.98
N ALA A 139 -6.20 -14.37 -9.98
CA ALA A 139 -6.12 -15.82 -9.85
C ALA A 139 -7.47 -16.42 -9.45
N GLU A 140 -7.70 -17.67 -9.84
CA GLU A 140 -8.95 -18.40 -9.60
C GLU A 140 -9.07 -18.90 -8.15
N GLU A 141 -7.98 -19.38 -7.56
CA GLU A 141 -7.98 -19.97 -6.20
C GLU A 141 -7.51 -18.98 -5.13
N SER A 142 -6.69 -18.02 -5.50
CA SER A 142 -6.03 -17.05 -4.62
C SER A 142 -6.37 -15.60 -5.02
N ARG A 143 -6.08 -14.64 -4.13
CA ARG A 143 -6.54 -13.23 -4.25
C ARG A 143 -5.57 -12.28 -4.95
N GLU A 144 -4.44 -12.76 -5.43
CA GLU A 144 -3.55 -11.98 -6.28
C GLU A 144 -4.12 -11.83 -7.69
N GLY A 145 -3.48 -10.96 -8.46
CA GLY A 145 -3.66 -10.96 -9.90
C GLY A 145 -2.56 -10.17 -10.61
N PHE A 146 -2.60 -10.18 -11.92
CA PHE A 146 -1.66 -9.43 -12.75
C PHE A 146 -2.33 -8.26 -13.43
N LEU A 147 -1.65 -7.11 -13.46
CA LEU A 147 -1.88 -6.10 -14.48
C LEU A 147 -1.23 -6.56 -15.78
N VAL A 148 -2.05 -6.72 -16.81
CA VAL A 148 -1.68 -7.26 -18.12
C VAL A 148 -1.97 -6.20 -19.18
N ALA A 149 -0.91 -5.73 -19.82
CA ALA A 149 -0.98 -4.94 -21.05
C ALA A 149 -0.80 -5.90 -22.25
N ARG A 150 0.22 -5.71 -23.09
CA ARG A 150 0.65 -6.72 -24.09
C ARG A 150 1.14 -8.04 -23.46
N ARG A 151 1.65 -7.97 -22.22
CA ARG A 151 2.10 -9.10 -21.39
C ARG A 151 1.98 -8.69 -19.91
N ARG A 152 2.23 -9.61 -18.98
CA ARG A 152 2.24 -9.29 -17.53
C ARG A 152 3.22 -8.14 -17.23
N ARG A 153 2.80 -7.19 -16.41
CA ARG A 153 3.58 -5.98 -16.06
C ARG A 153 3.67 -5.69 -14.58
N ALA A 154 2.68 -6.10 -13.81
CA ALA A 154 2.73 -6.06 -12.35
C ALA A 154 1.97 -7.25 -11.78
N LEU A 155 2.49 -7.87 -10.73
CA LEU A 155 1.73 -8.72 -9.82
C LEU A 155 1.18 -7.84 -8.71
N VAL A 156 -0.09 -8.02 -8.32
CA VAL A 156 -0.77 -7.22 -7.29
C VAL A 156 -1.30 -8.14 -6.19
N LEU A 157 -0.94 -7.84 -4.94
CA LEU A 157 -1.35 -8.59 -3.75
C LEU A 157 -2.15 -7.68 -2.79
N PRO A 158 -3.39 -8.04 -2.40
CA PRO A 158 -4.14 -7.31 -1.37
C PRO A 158 -3.77 -7.84 0.03
N LEU A 159 -2.76 -7.26 0.68
CA LEU A 159 -2.10 -7.91 1.83
C LEU A 159 -3.01 -8.10 3.05
N ALA A 160 -4.02 -7.24 3.20
CA ALA A 160 -5.00 -7.34 4.28
C ALA A 160 -6.13 -8.35 4.01
N LEU A 161 -6.19 -8.93 2.80
CA LEU A 161 -7.07 -10.05 2.50
C LEU A 161 -6.28 -11.38 2.60
N PRO A 162 -6.93 -12.47 3.03
CA PRO A 162 -6.29 -13.78 3.06
C PRO A 162 -5.95 -14.25 1.65
N GLU A 163 -4.86 -15.01 1.52
CA GLU A 163 -4.36 -15.54 0.24
C GLU A 163 -5.42 -16.33 -0.53
N TRP A 164 -5.96 -17.37 0.10
CA TRP A 164 -6.87 -18.32 -0.53
C TRP A 164 -8.31 -17.84 -0.53
N ARG A 165 -8.97 -17.82 -1.69
CA ARG A 165 -10.38 -17.39 -1.84
C ARG A 165 -11.35 -18.18 -0.97
N ALA A 166 -11.06 -19.44 -0.72
CA ALA A 166 -11.82 -20.31 0.19
C ALA A 166 -11.81 -19.81 1.65
N ALA A 167 -10.79 -19.06 2.07
CA ALA A 167 -10.76 -18.44 3.39
C ALA A 167 -11.74 -17.26 3.44
N ALA A 168 -12.49 -17.18 4.54
CA ALA A 168 -13.36 -16.04 4.83
C ALA A 168 -12.54 -14.74 4.85
N GLY A 169 -12.97 -13.76 4.07
CA GLY A 169 -12.33 -12.45 4.01
C GLY A 169 -13.40 -11.37 3.85
N ALA A 170 -13.22 -10.25 4.54
CA ALA A 170 -14.16 -9.14 4.53
C ALA A 170 -13.89 -8.16 3.38
N GLY A 171 -13.61 -8.66 2.17
CA GLY A 171 -13.21 -7.81 1.06
C GLY A 171 -12.86 -8.53 -0.24
N SER A 172 -12.50 -7.74 -1.25
CA SER A 172 -12.17 -8.25 -2.59
C SER A 172 -11.23 -7.31 -3.34
N LEU A 173 -10.46 -7.89 -4.27
CA LEU A 173 -9.69 -7.18 -5.29
C LEU A 173 -10.18 -7.64 -6.66
N ALA A 174 -10.64 -6.71 -7.49
CA ALA A 174 -11.19 -7.01 -8.81
C ALA A 174 -11.05 -5.82 -9.77
N GLN A 175 -11.21 -6.08 -11.07
CA GLN A 175 -11.44 -5.03 -12.05
C GLN A 175 -12.94 -4.70 -12.11
N VAL A 176 -13.30 -3.43 -11.99
CA VAL A 176 -14.67 -2.94 -12.14
C VAL A 176 -14.64 -1.64 -12.94
N ASP A 177 -15.40 -1.55 -14.03
CA ASP A 177 -15.49 -0.36 -14.89
C ASP A 177 -14.12 0.18 -15.36
N GLY A 178 -13.19 -0.72 -15.71
CA GLY A 178 -11.84 -0.33 -16.11
C GLY A 178 -10.93 0.17 -14.97
N ALA A 179 -11.35 0.04 -13.71
CA ALA A 179 -10.55 0.37 -12.54
C ALA A 179 -10.21 -0.87 -11.73
N LEU A 180 -9.00 -0.91 -11.18
CA LEU A 180 -8.66 -1.81 -10.09
C LEU A 180 -9.38 -1.33 -8.83
N GLN A 181 -10.21 -2.20 -8.25
CA GLN A 181 -11.02 -1.90 -7.08
C GLN A 181 -10.63 -2.81 -5.93
N LEU A 182 -10.27 -2.21 -4.80
CA LEU A 182 -10.10 -2.88 -3.51
C LEU A 182 -11.29 -2.52 -2.61
N ILE A 183 -11.97 -3.53 -2.07
CA ILE A 183 -13.01 -3.38 -1.04
C ILE A 183 -12.56 -4.09 0.23
N GLN A 184 -12.76 -3.45 1.38
CA GLN A 184 -12.55 -4.04 2.70
C GLN A 184 -13.61 -3.55 3.69
N THR A 185 -14.01 -4.41 4.61
CA THR A 185 -14.89 -4.10 5.73
C THR A 185 -14.24 -4.59 7.03
N VAL A 186 -14.25 -3.76 8.06
CA VAL A 186 -13.76 -4.14 9.39
C VAL A 186 -14.67 -3.61 10.49
N ARG A 187 -14.65 -4.27 11.64
CA ARG A 187 -15.18 -3.72 12.89
C ARG A 187 -13.99 -3.41 13.81
N GLY A 188 -13.88 -2.17 14.23
CA GLY A 188 -12.75 -1.67 15.00
C GLY A 188 -12.65 -0.15 14.93
N ARG A 189 -11.47 0.39 15.24
CA ARG A 189 -11.21 1.84 15.19
C ARG A 189 -10.55 2.28 13.89
N THR A 190 -9.81 1.39 13.25
CA THR A 190 -8.98 1.71 12.09
C THR A 190 -9.00 0.59 11.07
N LEU A 191 -8.61 0.90 9.84
CA LEU A 191 -8.47 -0.03 8.73
C LEU A 191 -7.21 0.32 7.96
N PHE A 192 -6.41 -0.67 7.58
CA PHE A 192 -5.27 -0.50 6.67
C PHE A 192 -5.47 -1.32 5.40
N ALA A 193 -5.36 -0.67 4.24
CA ALA A 193 -5.70 -1.22 2.93
C ALA A 193 -4.52 -1.29 1.95
N PRO A 194 -3.48 -2.10 2.22
CA PRO A 194 -2.29 -2.19 1.39
C PRO A 194 -2.50 -3.04 0.13
N LEU A 195 -2.11 -2.46 -1.01
CA LEU A 195 -1.81 -3.17 -2.25
C LEU A 195 -0.31 -3.20 -2.47
N PHE A 196 0.26 -4.40 -2.55
CA PHE A 196 1.64 -4.63 -2.92
C PHE A 196 1.73 -4.94 -4.40
N PHE A 197 2.62 -4.26 -5.11
CA PHE A 197 2.90 -4.45 -6.52
C PHE A 197 4.34 -4.94 -6.68
N ASP A 198 4.52 -6.13 -7.24
CA ASP A 198 5.81 -6.54 -7.79
C ASP A 198 5.88 -6.09 -9.26
N LEU A 199 6.86 -5.22 -9.55
CA LEU A 199 7.07 -4.62 -10.86
C LEU A 199 8.25 -5.25 -11.64
N ALA A 200 8.79 -6.38 -11.18
CA ALA A 200 9.87 -7.11 -11.83
C ALA A 200 9.36 -8.36 -12.58
N PRO A 201 9.31 -8.33 -13.93
CA PRO A 201 8.76 -9.44 -14.71
C PRO A 201 9.47 -10.78 -14.52
N SER A 202 10.77 -10.77 -14.17
CA SER A 202 11.55 -11.97 -13.89
C SER A 202 10.97 -12.78 -12.72
N ARG A 203 10.19 -12.16 -11.83
CA ARG A 203 9.63 -12.82 -10.66
C ARG A 203 8.24 -13.43 -10.84
N PHE A 204 7.57 -13.14 -11.95
CA PHE A 204 6.15 -13.52 -12.16
C PHE A 204 5.91 -15.03 -12.36
N ALA A 205 6.99 -15.81 -12.49
CA ALA A 205 6.94 -17.27 -12.57
C ALA A 205 7.30 -17.96 -11.24
N HIS A 206 7.73 -17.21 -10.22
CA HIS A 206 8.08 -17.80 -8.93
C HIS A 206 6.83 -18.07 -8.10
N ALA A 207 6.93 -19.09 -7.22
CA ALA A 207 5.95 -19.31 -6.17
C ALA A 207 5.85 -18.06 -5.28
N LEU A 208 4.63 -17.72 -4.85
CA LEU A 208 4.37 -16.58 -4.00
C LEU A 208 3.49 -16.99 -2.82
N THR A 209 3.63 -16.28 -1.71
CA THR A 209 2.69 -16.33 -0.59
C THR A 209 2.70 -15.01 0.16
N TRP A 210 1.57 -14.63 0.77
CA TRP A 210 1.55 -13.55 1.74
C TRP A 210 0.69 -13.90 2.96
N ARG A 211 1.09 -13.39 4.12
CA ARG A 211 0.40 -13.64 5.38
C ARG A 211 0.31 -12.36 6.17
N ARG A 212 -0.87 -12.11 6.75
CA ARG A 212 -0.98 -11.21 7.89
C ARG A 212 -0.33 -11.90 9.10
N LEU A 213 0.49 -11.15 9.81
CA LEU A 213 1.25 -11.60 10.96
C LEU A 213 0.56 -11.18 12.25
N THR A 214 0.75 -11.98 13.30
CA THR A 214 0.40 -11.55 14.65
C THR A 214 1.38 -10.47 15.09
N VAL A 215 0.85 -9.29 15.42
CA VAL A 215 1.59 -8.25 16.13
C VAL A 215 1.32 -8.43 17.62
N ALA A 216 2.36 -8.38 18.44
CA ALA A 216 2.24 -8.49 19.89
C ALA A 216 2.76 -7.24 20.61
N GLU A 217 2.15 -6.93 21.74
CA GLU A 217 2.55 -5.89 22.67
C GLU A 217 2.43 -6.47 24.08
N ARG A 218 3.47 -6.32 24.93
CA ARG A 218 3.48 -6.85 26.31
C ARG A 218 3.04 -8.33 26.40
N LEU A 219 3.61 -9.19 25.53
CA LEU A 219 3.34 -10.63 25.44
C LEU A 219 1.89 -11.00 25.04
N ARG A 220 1.11 -10.07 24.49
CA ARG A 220 -0.26 -10.31 24.02
C ARG A 220 -0.41 -9.89 22.58
N ALA A 221 -1.15 -10.66 21.79
CA ALA A 221 -1.56 -10.23 20.46
C ALA A 221 -2.39 -8.95 20.56
N VAL A 222 -2.09 -7.96 19.71
CA VAL A 222 -2.93 -6.76 19.56
C VAL A 222 -3.95 -6.96 18.45
N ALA A 223 -5.04 -6.22 18.52
CA ALA A 223 -6.05 -6.23 17.48
C ALA A 223 -5.53 -5.55 16.20
N ASP A 224 -6.09 -5.96 15.06
CA ASP A 224 -5.73 -5.43 13.73
C ASP A 224 -5.99 -3.92 13.60
N ASP A 225 -6.85 -3.34 14.46
CA ASP A 225 -7.12 -1.92 14.49
C ASP A 225 -6.15 -1.11 15.37
N ALA A 226 -5.22 -1.79 16.05
CA ALA A 226 -4.13 -1.19 16.81
C ALA A 226 -2.81 -1.25 16.05
N ALA A 227 -2.52 -2.37 15.38
CA ALA A 227 -1.37 -2.52 14.49
C ALA A 227 -1.54 -3.72 13.56
N VAL A 228 -0.88 -3.67 12.41
CA VAL A 228 -0.87 -4.76 11.44
C VAL A 228 0.54 -5.04 10.96
N GLY A 229 0.81 -6.32 10.70
CA GLY A 229 2.04 -6.80 10.09
C GLY A 229 1.72 -7.71 8.91
N PHE A 230 2.52 -7.66 7.85
CA PHE A 230 2.40 -8.51 6.67
C PHE A 230 3.76 -9.04 6.27
N ARG A 231 3.79 -10.32 5.87
CA ARG A 231 4.92 -10.90 5.15
C ARG A 231 4.49 -11.18 3.72
N VAL A 232 5.32 -10.78 2.77
CA VAL A 232 5.22 -11.16 1.36
C VAL A 232 6.44 -11.99 1.01
N GLN A 233 6.25 -13.10 0.31
CA GLN A 233 7.33 -13.92 -0.23
C GLN A 233 7.08 -14.19 -1.71
N ILE A 234 8.11 -13.99 -2.53
CA ILE A 234 8.12 -14.31 -3.97
C ILE A 234 9.45 -15.00 -4.29
N GLY A 235 9.40 -16.30 -4.56
CA GLY A 235 10.58 -17.15 -4.64
C GLY A 235 11.38 -17.13 -3.34
N ALA A 236 12.66 -16.76 -3.44
CA ALA A 236 13.56 -16.63 -2.29
C ALA A 236 13.54 -15.24 -1.63
N LEU A 237 12.87 -14.26 -2.23
CA LEU A 237 12.79 -12.89 -1.70
C LEU A 237 11.60 -12.76 -0.76
N GLN A 238 11.78 -12.01 0.33
CA GLN A 238 10.73 -11.76 1.30
C GLN A 238 10.76 -10.32 1.80
N TRP A 239 9.57 -9.78 2.04
CA TRP A 239 9.36 -8.44 2.56
C TRP A 239 8.49 -8.48 3.81
N LEU A 240 8.78 -7.55 4.72
CA LEU A 240 8.05 -7.32 5.95
C LEU A 240 7.46 -5.91 5.90
N ILE A 241 6.16 -5.80 6.15
CA ILE A 241 5.45 -4.53 6.22
C ILE A 241 4.80 -4.46 7.60
N TYR A 242 4.99 -3.36 8.30
CA TYR A 242 4.33 -3.08 9.58
C TYR A 242 3.76 -1.66 9.59
N ARG A 243 2.57 -1.51 10.18
CA ARG A 243 1.94 -0.21 10.42
C ARG A 243 1.32 -0.20 11.81
N SER A 244 1.72 0.78 12.62
CA SER A 244 1.00 1.18 13.83
C SER A 244 -0.25 1.97 13.43
N LEU A 245 -1.39 1.64 14.04
CA LEU A 245 -2.68 2.31 13.81
C LEU A 245 -3.27 2.94 15.09
N ALA A 246 -2.74 2.54 16.24
CA ALA A 246 -2.90 3.19 17.54
C ALA A 246 -1.62 3.98 17.88
N PRO A 247 -1.59 4.75 18.99
CA PRO A 247 -0.36 5.37 19.47
C PRO A 247 0.82 4.38 19.51
N LYS A 248 2.02 4.89 19.24
CA LYS A 248 3.26 4.09 19.25
C LYS A 248 3.43 3.38 20.57
N ALA A 249 3.85 2.14 20.48
CA ALA A 249 4.20 1.29 21.60
C ALA A 249 5.29 0.32 21.15
N ASN A 250 5.98 -0.28 22.11
CA ASN A 250 6.95 -1.34 21.80
C ASN A 250 6.18 -2.60 21.39
N ARG A 251 6.17 -2.87 20.09
CA ARG A 251 5.47 -4.02 19.50
C ARG A 251 6.44 -4.97 18.84
N THR A 252 6.00 -6.19 18.61
CA THR A 252 6.82 -7.25 18.01
C THR A 252 6.06 -8.00 16.94
N LEU A 253 6.75 -8.42 15.89
CA LEU A 253 6.26 -9.38 14.91
C LEU A 253 7.44 -10.22 14.40
N LEU A 254 7.25 -11.54 14.29
CA LEU A 254 8.33 -12.48 13.93
C LEU A 254 9.62 -12.31 14.76
N GLY A 255 9.49 -11.94 16.04
CA GLY A 255 10.64 -11.72 16.93
C GLY A 255 11.40 -10.40 16.70
N HIS A 256 10.99 -9.59 15.72
CA HIS A 256 11.53 -8.25 15.50
C HIS A 256 10.78 -7.22 16.35
N ASN A 257 11.52 -6.48 17.20
CA ASN A 257 10.97 -5.47 18.10
C ASN A 257 10.95 -4.09 17.40
N LEU A 258 9.85 -3.37 17.52
CA LEU A 258 9.60 -2.08 16.86
C LEU A 258 9.00 -1.07 17.82
N SER A 259 9.47 0.17 17.72
CA SER A 259 8.85 1.36 18.31
C SER A 259 8.34 2.35 17.25
N SER A 260 8.55 2.04 15.97
CA SER A 260 8.24 2.88 14.82
C SER A 260 6.74 2.92 14.48
N GLU A 261 6.33 3.93 13.74
CA GLU A 261 5.00 4.08 13.16
C GLU A 261 4.80 3.17 11.94
N THR A 262 5.82 3.07 11.08
CA THR A 262 5.79 2.26 9.85
C THR A 262 7.15 1.64 9.56
N LEU A 263 7.15 0.39 9.16
CA LEU A 263 8.31 -0.30 8.62
C LEU A 263 7.96 -0.95 7.28
N VAL A 264 8.80 -0.73 6.28
CA VAL A 264 8.87 -1.59 5.09
C VAL A 264 10.30 -2.10 5.00
N ALA A 265 10.47 -3.41 5.01
CA ALA A 265 11.78 -4.06 5.08
C ALA A 265 11.85 -5.27 4.16
N ARG A 266 13.07 -5.72 3.88
CA ARG A 266 13.34 -7.02 3.25
C ARG A 266 14.06 -7.95 4.22
N PHE A 267 13.86 -9.24 4.07
CA PHE A 267 14.68 -10.23 4.76
C PHE A 267 15.96 -10.48 3.97
N ARG A 268 17.10 -10.43 4.66
CA ARG A 268 18.37 -10.94 4.15
C ARG A 268 18.37 -12.47 4.16
N ARG A 269 19.35 -13.08 3.51
CA ARG A 269 19.46 -14.54 3.39
C ARG A 269 19.69 -15.25 4.74
N ASP A 270 20.27 -14.54 5.70
CA ASP A 270 20.48 -14.97 7.09
C ASP A 270 19.24 -14.78 7.98
N GLY A 271 18.17 -14.19 7.44
CA GLY A 271 16.93 -13.91 8.17
C GLY A 271 16.92 -12.56 8.89
N GLU A 272 17.98 -11.75 8.79
CA GLU A 272 17.96 -10.39 9.33
C GLU A 272 16.95 -9.50 8.59
N VAL A 273 16.30 -8.62 9.34
CA VAL A 273 15.40 -7.60 8.81
C VAL A 273 16.22 -6.38 8.42
N GLU A 274 16.23 -6.06 7.14
CA GLU A 274 16.87 -4.86 6.59
C GLU A 274 15.79 -3.84 6.21
N ALA A 275 15.74 -2.72 6.94
CA ALA A 275 14.79 -1.65 6.68
C ALA A 275 15.05 -1.01 5.30
N LEU A 276 14.01 -0.92 4.49
CA LEU A 276 13.97 -0.09 3.29
C LEU A 276 13.39 1.29 3.63
N LEU A 277 12.39 1.33 4.51
CA LEU A 277 11.80 2.52 5.10
C LEU A 277 11.47 2.22 6.55
N GLU A 278 11.86 3.11 7.45
CA GLU A 278 11.37 3.15 8.81
C GLU A 278 10.96 4.58 9.16
N VAL A 279 9.72 4.75 9.60
CA VAL A 279 9.16 6.04 10.02
C VAL A 279 8.93 5.96 11.51
N GLU A 280 9.65 6.80 12.25
CA GLU A 280 9.55 6.87 13.70
C GLU A 280 8.22 7.39 14.15
#